data_AF-A0A0B3BMB1-F1
#
_entry.id   AF-A0A0B3BMB1-F1
#
_cell.length_a   1.000
_cell.length_b   1.000
_cell.length_c   1.000
_cell.angle_alpha   90.00
_cell.angle_beta   90.00
_cell.angle_gamma   90.00
#
_symmetry.space_group_name_H-M   'P 1'
#
loop_
_entity.id
_entity.type
_entity.pdbx_description
1 polymer ?
#
loop_
_entity_poly.entity_id
_entity_poly.type
_entity_poly.pdbx_seq_one_letter_code
_entity_poly.pdbx_strand_id
1 'polypeptide(L)' 'MGIAKKVDEELKRNMERIKEKIKSDDILNRMLANEAGQINEGENDWKVECGREIVEIYKKLANIVDKLRVVS' A
#
# COMPACT_ATOMS: atom_id res chain seq x y z
N MET A 1 27.54 -4.93 10.42
CA MET A 1 26.62 -3.77 10.32
C MET A 1 26.19 -3.37 8.89
N GLY A 2 26.80 -3.88 7.81
CA GLY A 2 26.47 -3.44 6.43
C GLY A 2 25.24 -4.09 5.78
N ILE A 3 24.94 -5.36 6.08
CA ILE A 3 23.88 -6.12 5.39
C ILE A 3 22.49 -5.67 5.84
N ALA A 4 22.27 -5.51 7.15
CA ALA A 4 20.98 -5.08 7.69
C ALA A 4 20.53 -3.70 7.17
N LYS A 5 21.47 -2.74 7.08
CA LYS A 5 21.19 -1.41 6.49
C LYS A 5 20.81 -1.50 5.01
N LYS A 6 21.51 -2.34 4.24
CA LYS A 6 21.23 -2.54 2.82
C LYS A 6 19.84 -3.13 2.59
N VAL A 7 19.45 -4.10 3.42
CA VAL A 7 18.11 -4.72 3.39
C VAL A 7 17.03 -3.72 3.78
N ASP A 8 17.24 -2.90 4.81
CA ASP A 8 16.28 -1.85 5.22
C ASP A 8 16.07 -0.80 4.11
N GLU A 9 17.13 -0.35 3.45
CA GLU A 9 17.01 0.58 2.31
C GLU A 9 16.29 -0.03 1.10
N GLU A 10 16.59 -1.29 0.79
CA GLU A 10 15.92 -2.00 -0.30
C GLU A 10 14.44 -2.20 -0.02
N LEU A 11 14.10 -2.55 1.23
CA LEU A 11 12.72 -2.66 1.69
C LEU A 11 11.99 -1.32 1.58
N LYS A 12 12.61 -0.20 1.98
CA LYS A 12 12.04 1.15 1.79
C LYS A 12 11.76 1.47 0.34
N ARG A 13 12.75 1.28 -0.54
CA ARG A 13 12.61 1.55 -1.97
C ARG A 13 11.47 0.74 -2.58
N ASN A 14 11.34 -0.54 -2.19
CA ASN A 14 10.26 -1.39 -2.68
C ASN A 14 8.89 -0.93 -2.16
N MET A 15 8.78 -0.55 -0.89
CA MET A 15 7.54 0.00 -0.34
C MET A 15 7.12 1.30 -1.00
N GLU A 16 8.07 2.20 -1.29
CA GLU A 16 7.81 3.44 -2.04
C GLU A 16 7.33 3.15 -3.46
N ARG A 17 7.98 2.22 -4.18
CA ARG A 17 7.55 1.82 -5.53
C ARG A 17 6.16 1.22 -5.56
N ILE A 18 5.79 0.41 -4.57
CA ILE A 18 4.42 -0.13 -4.45
C ILE A 18 3.43 1.01 -4.21
N LYS A 19 3.76 1.95 -3.31
CA LYS A 19 2.93 3.13 -3.05
C LYS A 19 2.72 3.97 -4.30
N GLU A 20 3.78 4.22 -5.08
CA GLU A 20 3.70 4.96 -6.35
C GLU A 20 2.81 4.25 -7.36
N LYS A 21 2.92 2.93 -7.49
CA LYS A 21 2.04 2.14 -8.36
C LYS A 21 0.57 2.26 -7.95
N ILE A 22 0.27 2.16 -6.65
CA ILE A 22 -1.09 2.35 -6.13
C ILE A 22 -1.59 3.77 -6.43
N LYS A 23 -0.74 4.78 -6.26
CA LYS A 23 -1.09 6.18 -6.55
C LYS A 23 -1.27 6.48 -8.04
N SER A 24 -0.64 5.72 -8.93
CA SER A 24 -0.76 5.89 -10.38
C SER A 24 -2.10 5.40 -10.94
N ASP A 25 -2.82 4.60 -10.17
CA ASP A 25 -4.19 4.17 -10.49
C ASP A 25 -5.19 5.05 -9.75
N ASP A 26 -6.10 5.69 -10.47
CA ASP A 26 -7.04 6.65 -9.89
C ASP A 26 -7.99 6.01 -8.85
N ILE A 27 -8.41 4.76 -9.07
CA ILE A 27 -9.32 4.05 -8.17
C ILE A 27 -8.57 3.69 -6.89
N LEU A 28 -7.40 3.06 -7.04
CA LEU A 28 -6.59 2.66 -5.90
C LEU A 28 -6.06 3.87 -5.10
N ASN A 29 -5.73 4.97 -5.77
CA ASN A 29 -5.29 6.21 -5.12
C ASN A 29 -6.41 6.82 -4.25
N ARG A 30 -7.64 6.90 -4.78
CA ARG A 30 -8.82 7.37 -4.02
C ARG A 30 -9.12 6.45 -2.82
N MET A 31 -9.02 5.13 -3.01
CA MET A 31 -9.16 4.17 -1.91
C MET A 31 -8.07 4.33 -0.84
N LEU A 32 -6.82 4.56 -1.25
CA LEU A 32 -5.71 4.78 -0.34
C LEU A 32 -5.87 6.08 0.46
N ALA A 33 -6.38 7.13 -0.19
CA ALA A 33 -6.64 8.45 0.42
C ALA A 33 -7.83 8.45 1.40
N ASN A 34 -8.48 7.30 1.64
CA ASN A 34 -9.70 7.21 2.44
C ASN A 34 -10.88 8.04 1.87
N GLU A 35 -10.84 8.38 0.58
CA GLU A 35 -11.96 8.94 -0.18
C GLU A 35 -12.98 7.84 -0.57
N ALA A 36 -13.03 6.76 0.22
CA ALA A 36 -13.90 5.61 0.00
C ALA A 36 -15.40 5.98 0.00
N GLY A 37 -15.76 7.14 0.55
CA GLY A 37 -17.12 7.70 0.47
C GLY A 37 -17.51 8.32 -0.89
N GLN A 38 -16.58 8.44 -1.85
CA GLN A 38 -16.82 9.00 -3.18
C GLN A 38 -16.71 7.98 -4.32
N ILE A 39 -16.35 6.74 -4.03
CA ILE A 39 -16.40 5.68 -5.04
C ILE A 39 -17.87 5.26 -5.13
N ASN A 40 -18.60 5.84 -6.08
CA ASN A 40 -19.99 5.49 -6.34
C ASN A 40 -20.07 3.98 -6.59
N GLU A 41 -20.51 3.24 -5.57
CA GLU A 41 -20.81 1.82 -5.62
C GLU A 41 -22.07 1.63 -6.47
N GLY A 42 -21.91 1.69 -7.80
CA GLY A 42 -22.84 1.00 -8.69
C GLY A 42 -22.66 -0.50 -8.44
N GLU A 43 -23.72 -1.14 -7.95
CA GLU A 43 -23.84 -2.57 -7.64
C GLU A 43 -22.74 -3.46 -8.24
N ASN A 44 -21.80 -3.87 -7.39
CA ASN A 44 -20.91 -5.02 -7.62
C ASN A 44 -19.83 -4.86 -8.71
N ASP A 45 -19.13 -3.73 -8.77
CA ASP A 45 -17.89 -3.65 -9.55
C ASP A 45 -16.77 -4.42 -8.83
N TRP A 46 -16.54 -5.68 -9.24
CA TRP A 46 -15.46 -6.54 -8.75
C TRP A 46 -14.08 -5.87 -8.74
N LYS A 47 -13.87 -4.84 -9.58
CA LYS A 47 -12.64 -4.03 -9.57
C LYS A 47 -12.51 -3.20 -8.29
N VAL A 48 -13.62 -2.69 -7.76
CA VAL A 48 -13.65 -1.92 -6.52
C VAL A 48 -13.31 -2.84 -5.34
N GLU A 49 -13.86 -4.05 -5.32
CA GLU A 49 -13.56 -5.06 -4.31
C GLU A 49 -12.08 -5.48 -4.34
N CYS A 50 -11.57 -5.88 -5.52
CA CYS A 50 -10.15 -6.19 -5.69
C CYS A 50 -9.25 -5.00 -5.32
N GLY A 51 -9.66 -3.78 -5.66
CA GLY A 51 -8.92 -2.58 -5.32
C GLY A 51 -8.83 -2.34 -3.80
N ARG A 52 -9.92 -2.58 -3.07
CA ARG A 52 -9.93 -2.52 -1.60
C ARG A 52 -8.96 -3.53 -1.00
N GLU A 53 -8.96 -4.77 -1.49
CA GLU A 53 -8.02 -5.80 -1.04
C GLU A 53 -6.56 -5.41 -1.27
N ILE A 54 -6.23 -4.86 -2.46
CA ILE A 54 -4.88 -4.39 -2.78
C ILE A 54 -4.41 -3.32 -1.79
N VAL A 55 -5.27 -2.32 -1.52
CA VAL A 55 -4.95 -1.24 -0.58
C VAL A 55 -4.82 -1.77 0.85
N GLU A 56 -5.65 -2.74 1.26
CA GLU A 56 -5.55 -3.36 2.58
C GLU A 56 -4.25 -4.15 2.76
N ILE A 57 -3.86 -4.95 1.75
CA ILE A 57 -2.59 -5.68 1.75
C ILE A 57 -1.43 -4.69 1.85
N TYR A 58 -1.45 -3.59 1.10
CA TYR A 58 -0.43 -2.55 1.20
C TYR A 58 -0.33 -1.96 2.62
N LYS A 59 -1.47 -1.63 3.25
CA LYS A 59 -1.50 -1.11 4.63
C LYS A 59 -0.93 -2.12 5.63
N LYS A 60 -1.27 -3.41 5.48
CA LYS A 60 -0.72 -4.50 6.31
C LYS A 60 0.80 -4.62 6.15
N LEU A 61 1.31 -4.59 4.90
CA LEU A 61 2.74 -4.62 4.61
C LEU A 61 3.47 -3.41 5.20
N ALA A 62 2.92 -2.20 5.03
CA ALA A 62 3.49 -0.98 5.61
C ALA A 62 3.64 -1.09 7.13
N ASN A 63 2.63 -1.59 7.83
CA ASN A 63 2.68 -1.81 9.28
C ASN A 63 3.75 -2.86 9.68
N ILE A 64 3.91 -3.94 8.91
CA ILE A 64 4.97 -4.93 9.16
C ILE A 64 6.35 -4.28 9.00
N VAL A 65 6.56 -3.51 7.93
CA VAL A 65 7.83 -2.81 7.67
C VAL A 65 8.14 -1.80 8.78
N ASP A 66 7.14 -1.05 9.24
CA ASP A 66 7.32 -0.11 10.37
C ASP A 66 7.67 -0.84 11.66
N LYS A 67 7.03 -1.98 11.96
CA LYS A 67 7.36 -2.80 13.13
C LYS A 67 8.78 -3.35 13.08
N LEU A 68 9.27 -3.77 11.91
CA LEU A 68 10.64 -4.24 11.73
C LEU A 68 11.67 -3.13 12.02
N ARG A 69 11.35 -1.88 11.70
CA ARG A 69 12.20 -0.73 12.06
C ARG A 69 12.28 -0.47 13.56
N VAL A 70 11.20 -0.73 14.31
CA VAL A 70 11.18 -0.49 15.77
C VAL A 70 12.02 -1.51 16.55
N VAL A 71 12.20 -2.71 15.97
CA VAL A 71 12.93 -3.83 16.60
C VAL A 71 14.42 -3.86 16.20
N SER A 72 14.82 -3.07 15.19
CA SER A 72 16.21 -3.00 14.68
C SER A 72 16.98 -1.81 15.25
#